data_AF-A0A811L5G6-F1
#
_entry.id   AF-A0A811L5G6-F1
#
_cell.length_a   1.000
_cell.length_b   1.000
_cell.length_c   1.000
_cell.angle_alpha   90.00
_cell.angle_beta   90.00
_cell.angle_gamma   90.00
#
_symmetry.space_group_name_H-M   'P 1'
#
loop_
_entity.id
_entity.type
_entity.pdbx_description
1 polymer ?
#
loop_
_entity_poly.entity_id
_entity_poly.type
_entity_poly.pdbx_seq_one_letter_code
_entity_poly.pdbx_strand_id
1 'polypeptide(L)'
;MRRYSRWNRHITPQNDRHYSTEPPGDLAIVEHRQHPRGIMWAGICASGKTPLIFVDEGVKINKEVYQKDILEAVVLPWSREHFKNTK
;
A
#
# COMPACT_ATOMS: atom_id res chain seq x y z
N MET A 1 11.05 11.35 38.03
CA MET A 1 11.63 11.60 36.69
C MET A 1 11.26 10.41 35.80
N ARG A 2 10.35 10.56 34.83
CA ARG A 2 9.96 9.49 33.87
C ARG A 2 10.45 9.90 32.49
N ARG A 3 11.13 9.01 31.76
CA ARG A 3 11.30 9.12 30.29
C ARG A 3 11.14 7.74 29.66
N TYR A 4 10.14 7.66 28.78
CA TYR A 4 9.81 6.50 27.95
C TYR A 4 10.39 6.70 26.53
N SER A 5 10.89 5.59 25.97
CA SER A 5 10.84 5.17 24.56
C SER A 5 11.79 5.79 23.53
N ARG A 6 12.38 4.94 22.66
CA ARG A 6 11.93 4.76 21.25
C ARG A 6 12.87 3.86 20.40
N TRP A 7 12.42 2.61 20.23
CA TRP A 7 12.38 1.76 19.01
C TRP A 7 13.62 1.51 18.11
N ASN A 8 13.92 0.22 17.95
CA ASN A 8 14.85 -0.41 16.99
C ASN A 8 14.59 0.00 15.53
N ARG A 9 15.65 0.40 14.81
CA ARG A 9 15.65 0.59 13.35
C ARG A 9 15.83 -0.76 12.66
N HIS A 10 14.80 -1.25 11.99
CA HIS A 10 14.95 -2.27 10.95
C HIS A 10 15.24 -1.54 9.64
N ILE A 11 16.48 -1.60 9.16
CA ILE A 11 16.86 -1.06 7.85
C ILE A 11 16.57 -2.15 6.81
N THR A 12 15.76 -1.82 5.80
CA THR A 12 15.44 -2.70 4.67
C THR A 12 16.39 -2.40 3.50
N PRO A 13 17.26 -3.34 3.07
CA PRO A 13 18.25 -3.09 2.01
C PRO A 13 17.66 -2.69 0.66
N GLN A 14 16.38 -3.03 0.41
CA GLN A 14 15.69 -2.78 -0.85
C GLN A 14 15.38 -1.30 -1.13
N ASN A 15 15.55 -0.41 -0.14
CA ASN A 15 15.30 1.02 -0.30
C ASN A 15 16.51 1.87 0.12
N ASP A 16 17.71 1.31 0.00
CA ASP A 16 18.94 2.07 0.25
C ASP A 16 19.11 3.16 -0.83
N ARG A 17 19.28 4.39 -0.37
CA ARG A 17 19.28 5.58 -1.23
C ARG A 17 20.65 5.75 -1.87
N HIS A 18 20.73 5.63 -3.19
CA HIS A 18 21.89 6.07 -3.96
C HIS A 18 21.83 7.59 -4.15
N TYR A 19 22.75 8.31 -3.51
CA TYR A 19 22.87 9.76 -3.66
C TYR A 19 23.75 10.11 -4.87
N SER A 20 23.39 11.17 -5.58
CA SER A 20 24.29 11.80 -6.55
C SER A 20 25.46 12.48 -5.83
N THR A 21 26.63 12.49 -6.45
CA THR A 21 27.82 13.20 -5.95
C THR A 21 27.85 14.68 -6.34
N GLU A 22 26.95 15.10 -7.23
CA GLU A 22 26.87 16.49 -7.69
C GLU A 22 25.92 17.30 -6.81
N PRO A 23 26.29 18.55 -6.44
CA PRO A 23 25.42 19.40 -5.64
C PRO A 23 24.13 19.72 -6.42
N PRO A 24 22.96 19.61 -5.79
CA PRO A 24 21.70 19.95 -6.44
C PRO A 24 21.70 21.45 -6.77
N GLY A 25 21.41 21.80 -8.03
CA GLY A 25 21.02 23.18 -8.35
C GLY A 25 19.72 23.54 -7.63
N ASP A 26 19.43 24.83 -7.43
CA ASP A 26 18.28 25.33 -6.66
C ASP A 26 16.90 24.75 -7.08
N LEU A 27 16.82 24.17 -8.29
CA LEU A 27 15.63 23.54 -8.85
C LEU A 27 15.49 22.03 -8.53
N ALA A 28 16.45 21.41 -7.83
CA ALA A 28 16.52 19.96 -7.63
C ALA A 28 16.05 19.50 -6.23
N ILE A 29 15.45 20.39 -5.43
CA ILE A 29 14.87 20.01 -4.13
C ILE A 29 13.55 19.27 -4.38
N VAL A 30 13.63 17.94 -4.45
CA VAL A 30 12.47 17.06 -4.48
C VAL A 30 12.11 16.68 -3.03
N GLU A 31 10.94 17.11 -2.56
CA GLU A 31 10.42 16.66 -1.28
C GLU A 31 10.14 15.15 -1.31
N HIS A 32 10.94 14.39 -0.56
CA HIS A 32 10.81 12.95 -0.47
C HIS A 32 9.84 12.58 0.67
N ARG A 33 8.58 12.25 0.33
CA ARG A 33 7.64 11.68 1.30
C ARG A 33 8.07 10.25 1.65
N GLN A 34 8.44 10.02 2.91
CA GLN A 34 8.79 8.70 3.44
C GLN A 34 7.58 7.76 3.59
N HIS A 35 6.36 8.31 3.54
CA HIS A 35 5.13 7.54 3.70
C HIS A 35 4.27 7.63 2.44
N PRO A 36 3.84 6.48 1.87
CA PRO A 36 2.90 6.48 0.76
C PRO A 36 1.57 7.06 1.22
N ARG A 37 0.86 7.76 0.31
CA ARG A 37 -0.46 8.40 0.57
C ARG A 37 -1.59 7.42 0.93
N GLY A 38 -1.31 6.12 0.94
CA GLY A 38 -2.28 5.06 1.15
C GLY A 38 -1.74 3.71 0.72
N ILE A 39 -2.50 2.66 0.97
CA ILE A 39 -2.21 1.30 0.50
C ILE A 39 -3.13 1.00 -0.68
N MET A 40 -2.61 0.26 -1.66
CA MET A 40 -3.37 -0.15 -2.83
C MET A 40 -3.45 -1.67 -2.89
N TRP A 41 -4.64 -2.21 -3.16
CA TRP A 41 -4.88 -3.64 -3.24
C TRP A 41 -5.52 -4.03 -4.57
N ALA A 42 -5.07 -5.14 -5.14
CA ALA A 42 -5.65 -5.75 -6.33
C ALA A 42 -5.51 -7.27 -6.30
N GLY A 43 -6.51 -7.96 -6.84
CA GLY A 43 -6.50 -9.39 -7.09
C GLY A 43 -6.53 -9.68 -8.59
N ILE A 44 -5.83 -10.75 -9.00
CA ILE A 44 -5.79 -11.22 -10.39
C ILE A 44 -6.11 -12.71 -10.40
N CYS A 45 -6.90 -13.15 -11.37
CA CYS A 45 -7.17 -14.55 -11.67
C CYS A 45 -6.99 -14.81 -13.17
N ALA A 46 -7.13 -16.07 -13.60
CA ALA A 46 -6.93 -16.45 -15.00
C ALA A 46 -7.85 -15.70 -15.99
N SER A 47 -9.06 -15.34 -15.56
CA SER A 47 -10.06 -14.71 -16.42
C SER A 47 -10.19 -13.20 -16.22
N GLY A 48 -9.43 -12.58 -15.31
CA GLY A 48 -9.56 -11.14 -15.07
C GLY A 48 -8.85 -10.62 -13.83
N LYS A 49 -9.10 -9.34 -13.54
CA LYS A 49 -8.56 -8.63 -12.38
C LYS A 49 -9.67 -7.89 -11.65
N THR A 50 -9.58 -7.82 -10.33
CA THR A 50 -10.48 -6.99 -9.53
C THR A 50 -10.25 -5.51 -9.85
N PRO A 51 -11.21 -4.63 -9.54
CA PRO A 51 -10.94 -3.21 -9.42
C PRO A 51 -9.78 -2.96 -8.46
N LEU A 52 -9.07 -1.86 -8.69
CA LEU A 52 -7.97 -1.42 -7.84
C LEU A 52 -8.56 -0.70 -6.62
N ILE A 53 -8.28 -1.23 -5.43
CA ILE A 53 -8.85 -0.74 -4.17
C ILE A 53 -7.83 0.17 -3.49
N PHE A 54 -8.23 1.41 -3.22
CA PHE A 54 -7.44 2.36 -2.45
C PHE A 54 -7.89 2.33 -0.99
N VAL A 55 -6.94 2.12 -0.09
CA VAL A 55 -7.12 2.16 1.35
C VAL A 55 -6.47 3.42 1.88
N ASP A 56 -7.19 4.13 2.75
CA ASP A 56 -6.79 5.44 3.29
C ASP A 56 -5.41 5.43 3.97
N GLU A 57 -4.74 6.60 3.92
CA GLU A 57 -3.44 6.81 4.56
C GLU A 57 -3.48 6.48 6.05
N GLY A 58 -2.50 5.69 6.52
CA GLY A 58 -2.40 5.34 7.95
C GLY A 58 -3.29 4.18 8.41
N VAL A 59 -4.18 3.67 7.55
CA VAL A 59 -4.95 2.46 7.85
C VAL A 59 -4.08 1.23 7.64
N LYS A 60 -3.84 0.48 8.72
CA LYS A 60 -3.19 -0.83 8.63
C LYS A 60 -4.24 -1.85 8.18
N ILE A 61 -3.95 -2.58 7.09
CA ILE A 61 -4.78 -3.72 6.67
C ILE A 61 -4.65 -4.81 7.74
N ASN A 62 -5.60 -4.85 8.66
CA ASN A 62 -5.79 -5.92 9.62
C ASN A 62 -6.85 -6.90 9.09
N LYS A 63 -7.20 -7.90 9.88
CA LYS A 63 -8.16 -8.93 9.49
C LYS A 63 -9.51 -8.32 9.16
N GLU A 64 -9.97 -7.37 9.96
CA GLU A 64 -11.30 -6.77 9.86
C GLU A 64 -11.43 -5.94 8.58
N VAL A 65 -10.46 -5.06 8.31
CA VAL A 65 -10.40 -4.25 7.08
C VAL A 65 -10.30 -5.14 5.85
N TYR A 66 -9.47 -6.20 5.92
CA TYR A 66 -9.32 -7.12 4.82
C TYR A 66 -10.62 -7.88 4.52
N GLN A 67 -11.30 -8.40 5.54
CA GLN A 67 -12.51 -9.18 5.33
C GLN A 67 -13.68 -8.31 4.90
N LYS A 68 -13.96 -7.22 5.62
CA LYS A 68 -15.16 -6.41 5.40
C LYS A 68 -14.99 -5.46 4.23
N ASP A 69 -13.94 -4.66 4.25
CA ASP A 69 -13.80 -3.50 3.35
C ASP A 69 -13.21 -3.91 2.00
N ILE A 70 -12.41 -4.99 1.96
CA ILE A 70 -11.80 -5.49 0.73
C ILE A 70 -12.60 -6.68 0.18
N LEU A 71 -12.67 -7.79 0.92
CA LEU A 71 -13.24 -9.03 0.39
C LEU A 71 -14.76 -8.95 0.23
N GLU A 72 -15.49 -8.63 1.29
CA GLU A 72 -16.96 -8.64 1.29
C GLU A 72 -17.53 -7.45 0.50
N ALA A 73 -16.99 -6.25 0.67
CA ALA A 73 -17.53 -5.05 0.03
C ALA A 73 -17.18 -4.94 -1.47
N VAL A 74 -15.99 -5.41 -1.90
CA VAL A 74 -15.53 -5.22 -3.28
C VAL A 74 -15.36 -6.53 -4.05
N VAL A 75 -14.58 -7.47 -3.51
CA VAL A 75 -14.21 -8.69 -4.27
C VAL A 75 -15.40 -9.65 -4.43
N LEU A 76 -16.26 -9.78 -3.42
CA LEU A 76 -17.39 -10.70 -3.46
C LEU A 76 -18.46 -10.28 -4.49
N PRO A 77 -18.93 -9.02 -4.54
CA PRO A 77 -19.82 -8.56 -5.62
C PRO A 77 -19.18 -8.72 -7.00
N TRP A 78 -17.92 -8.31 -7.14
CA TRP A 78 -17.19 -8.44 -8.40
C TRP A 78 -17.10 -9.90 -8.86
N SER A 79 -16.72 -10.82 -7.97
CA SER A 79 -16.56 -12.24 -8.32
C SER A 79 -17.90 -12.87 -8.70
N ARG A 80 -18.97 -12.55 -7.97
CA ARG A 80 -20.33 -13.00 -8.34
C ARG A 80 -20.69 -12.52 -9.73
N GLU A 81 -20.36 -11.28 -10.09
CA GLU A 81 -20.62 -10.78 -11.44
C GLU A 81 -19.74 -11.43 -12.51
N HIS A 82 -18.43 -11.49 -12.24
CA HIS A 82 -17.41 -11.98 -13.16
C HIS A 82 -17.58 -13.46 -13.50
N PHE A 83 -18.05 -14.27 -12.54
CA PHE A 83 -18.24 -15.72 -12.69
C PHE A 83 -19.70 -16.16 -12.88
N LYS A 84 -20.66 -15.24 -13.08
CA LYS A 84 -22.09 -15.57 -13.28
C LYS A 84 -22.36 -16.57 -14.41
N ASN A 85 -21.46 -16.64 -15.40
CA ASN A 85 -21.63 -17.44 -16.62
C ASN A 85 -20.56 -18.54 -16.79
N THR A 86 -19.72 -18.82 -15.79
CA THR A 86 -18.84 -19.99 -15.82
C THR A 86 -19.63 -21.21 -15.33
N LYS A 87 -20.31 -21.87 -16.26
CA LYS A 87 -20.79 -23.25 -16.12
C LYS A 87 -19.91 -24.17 -16.96
#